data_AF-A0A257CML7-F1
#
_entry.id   AF-A0A257CML7-F1
#
_cell.length_a   1.000
_cell.length_b   1.000
_cell.length_c   1.000
_cell.angle_alpha   90.00
_cell.angle_beta   90.00
_cell.angle_gamma   90.00
#
_symmetry.space_group_name_H-M   'P 1'
#
loop_
_entity.id
_entity.type
_entity.pdbx_description
1 polymer ?
#
loop_
_entity_poly.entity_id
_entity_poly.type
_entity_poly.pdbx_seq_one_letter_code
_entity_poly.pdbx_strand_id
1 'polypeptide(L)'
;MAYLAQGSISTSPARTTVPNWKMAEVAIARAAMDHGFPKSVTESQGIQTVKRRLGVNPAPRAPEIKQFVVEIKYEGTVVCVNPEENTFTGRLLNLAGKEPEEEGEFSLDELNGDERFVVPGALFTFTIGLQMRGTTKLRVSDLRFRRIPAFTSAEIRRAEEKGQALSDFFAQHINNEPNASPAK
;
A
#
# COMPACT_ATOMS: atom_id res chain seq x y z
N MET A 1 53.47 31.89 17.03
CA MET A 1 52.31 31.13 17.51
C MET A 1 51.24 31.14 16.42
N ALA A 2 51.02 30.02 15.74
CA ALA A 2 49.81 29.71 14.98
C ALA A 2 49.80 28.21 14.69
N TYR A 3 48.91 27.47 15.34
CA TYR A 3 48.65 26.04 15.12
C TYR A 3 47.51 25.95 14.09
N LEU A 4 47.73 25.28 12.96
CA LEU A 4 46.67 24.89 12.02
C LEU A 4 46.46 23.38 12.16
N ALA A 5 45.30 22.99 12.71
CA ALA A 5 44.87 21.62 12.82
C ALA A 5 44.15 21.20 11.52
N GLN A 6 44.66 20.17 10.86
CA GLN A 6 43.98 19.47 9.76
C GLN A 6 43.15 18.33 10.36
N GLY A 7 41.83 18.41 10.23
CA GLY A 7 40.90 17.32 10.56
C GLY A 7 40.57 16.51 9.31
N SER A 8 41.00 15.25 9.27
CA SER A 8 40.66 14.28 8.25
C SER A 8 39.32 13.60 8.58
N ILE A 9 38.33 13.71 7.70
CA ILE A 9 37.06 12.99 7.80
C ILE A 9 37.19 11.70 7.00
N SER A 10 37.19 10.57 7.72
CA SER A 10 37.15 9.22 7.19
C SER A 10 35.78 8.93 6.57
N THR A 11 35.74 8.63 5.28
CA THR A 11 34.55 8.13 4.58
C THR A 11 34.65 6.62 4.46
N SER A 12 33.79 5.91 5.21
CA SER A 12 33.63 4.46 5.13
C SER A 12 32.32 4.16 4.39
N PRO A 13 32.30 3.42 3.27
CA PRO A 13 31.07 3.06 2.60
C PRO A 13 30.40 1.86 3.30
N ALA A 14 29.18 2.05 3.78
CA ALA A 14 28.35 0.99 4.32
C ALA A 14 27.99 -0.02 3.21
N ARG A 15 28.28 -1.29 3.48
CA ARG A 15 28.04 -2.44 2.59
C ARG A 15 26.60 -2.93 2.80
N THR A 16 25.68 -2.52 1.93
CA THR A 16 24.30 -3.02 1.94
C THR A 16 24.27 -4.50 1.55
N THR A 17 23.89 -5.34 2.51
CA THR A 17 23.66 -6.77 2.31
C THR A 17 22.18 -6.96 1.99
N VAL A 18 21.87 -7.40 0.78
CA VAL A 18 20.51 -7.78 0.35
C VAL A 18 20.24 -9.23 0.77
N PRO A 19 19.21 -9.52 1.58
CA PRO A 19 18.83 -10.90 1.89
C PRO A 19 18.03 -11.53 0.75
N ASN A 20 18.50 -12.69 0.31
CA ASN A 20 17.91 -13.57 -0.71
C ASN A 20 16.73 -14.34 -0.11
N TRP A 21 15.50 -14.04 -0.55
CA TRP A 21 14.23 -14.60 -0.01
C TRP A 21 13.80 -15.93 -0.65
N LYS A 22 14.64 -16.56 -1.48
CA LYS A 22 14.39 -17.96 -1.87
C LYS A 22 14.77 -18.87 -0.70
N MET A 23 13.75 -19.37 0.02
CA MET A 23 13.68 -20.62 0.80
C MET A 23 12.97 -20.40 2.15
N ALA A 24 11.65 -20.59 2.22
CA ALA A 24 10.96 -21.08 3.43
C ALA A 24 9.52 -21.45 3.09
N GLU A 25 9.36 -22.61 2.46
CA GLU A 25 8.07 -23.28 2.28
C GLU A 25 8.10 -24.59 3.08
N VAL A 26 6.98 -24.87 3.78
CA VAL A 26 6.51 -26.17 4.30
C VAL A 26 7.22 -26.76 5.53
N ALA A 27 6.53 -26.75 6.69
CA ALA A 27 6.35 -27.93 7.57
C ALA A 27 5.62 -27.62 8.89
N ILE A 28 4.29 -27.85 8.96
CA ILE A 28 3.66 -28.26 10.23
C ILE A 28 2.57 -29.31 9.92
N ALA A 29 2.97 -30.58 9.95
CA ALA A 29 2.05 -31.72 10.08
C ALA A 29 2.83 -32.98 10.50
N ARG A 30 2.98 -33.22 11.81
CA ARG A 30 3.14 -34.54 12.46
C ARG A 30 3.67 -34.39 13.88
N ALA A 31 2.79 -34.39 14.89
CA ALA A 31 3.09 -34.86 16.25
C ALA A 31 1.82 -34.78 17.12
N ALA A 32 0.88 -35.70 16.93
CA ALA A 32 -0.18 -35.95 17.91
C ALA A 32 -0.74 -37.38 17.69
N MET A 33 0.11 -38.38 17.89
CA MET A 33 -0.31 -39.75 18.13
C MET A 33 0.52 -40.28 19.28
N ASP A 34 0.08 -40.05 20.51
CA ASP A 34 0.12 -41.08 21.54
C ASP A 34 -0.79 -40.69 22.70
N HIS A 35 -1.37 -41.71 23.33
CA HIS A 35 -2.26 -41.69 24.50
C HIS A 35 -3.77 -41.86 24.25
N GLY A 36 -4.12 -43.15 24.16
CA GLY A 36 -5.22 -43.81 24.88
C GLY A 36 -6.54 -43.06 25.09
N PHE A 37 -7.54 -43.47 24.31
CA PHE A 37 -8.95 -43.37 24.66
C PHE A 37 -9.29 -44.26 25.87
N PRO A 38 -9.93 -43.72 26.92
CA PRO A 38 -10.89 -44.47 27.70
C PRO A 38 -12.32 -44.17 27.23
N LYS A 39 -13.08 -45.25 27.04
CA LYS A 39 -14.50 -45.25 26.69
C LYS A 39 -15.37 -44.93 27.91
N SER A 40 -16.40 -44.12 27.65
CA SER A 40 -17.73 -44.09 28.27
C SER A 40 -17.88 -44.17 29.79
N VAL A 41 -18.37 -43.07 30.38
CA VAL A 41 -19.38 -43.13 31.44
C VAL A 41 -20.50 -42.15 31.08
N THR A 42 -21.67 -42.73 30.84
CA THR A 42 -22.96 -42.06 30.73
C THR A 42 -23.44 -41.77 32.14
N GLU A 43 -23.50 -40.50 32.52
CA GLU A 43 -24.34 -40.08 33.64
C GLU A 43 -25.02 -38.75 33.29
N SER A 44 -26.30 -38.87 32.96
CA SER A 44 -27.20 -37.77 32.71
C SER A 44 -27.61 -37.14 34.04
N GLN A 45 -26.97 -36.02 34.39
CA GLN A 45 -27.55 -35.06 35.33
C GLN A 45 -27.57 -33.67 34.68
N GLY A 46 -28.74 -33.04 34.77
CA GLY A 46 -29.17 -31.98 33.87
C GLY A 46 -28.31 -30.72 33.93
N ILE A 47 -27.73 -30.38 32.78
CA ILE A 47 -27.20 -29.04 32.53
C ILE A 47 -28.40 -28.19 32.12
N GLN A 48 -28.85 -27.33 33.04
CA GLN A 48 -29.74 -26.23 32.70
C GLN A 48 -29.07 -25.41 31.59
N THR A 49 -29.69 -25.39 30.41
CA THR A 49 -29.22 -24.57 29.30
C THR A 49 -29.47 -23.11 29.64
N VAL A 50 -28.51 -22.47 30.31
CA VAL A 50 -28.44 -21.01 30.35
C VAL A 50 -28.09 -20.57 28.94
N LYS A 51 -29.12 -20.21 28.18
CA LYS A 51 -29.02 -19.61 26.85
C LYS A 51 -28.35 -18.23 27.01
N ARG A 52 -27.03 -18.20 27.18
CA ARG A 52 -26.24 -16.96 27.09
C ARG A 52 -26.40 -16.49 25.65
N ARG A 53 -27.35 -15.57 25.44
CA ARG A 53 -27.33 -14.73 24.24
C ARG A 53 -26.01 -13.97 24.31
N LEU A 54 -25.04 -14.37 23.50
CA LEU A 54 -23.93 -13.50 23.16
C LEU A 54 -24.59 -12.24 22.60
N GLY A 55 -24.61 -11.18 23.41
CA GLY A 55 -24.93 -9.86 22.91
C GLY A 55 -23.91 -9.58 21.82
N VAL A 56 -24.33 -9.68 20.56
CA VAL A 56 -23.58 -9.14 19.45
C VAL A 56 -23.56 -7.65 19.72
N ASN A 57 -22.50 -7.17 20.34
CA ASN A 57 -22.25 -5.75 20.47
C ASN A 57 -22.06 -5.29 19.02
N PRO A 58 -22.96 -4.50 18.43
CA PRO A 58 -22.75 -4.03 17.07
C PRO A 58 -21.40 -3.33 17.07
N ALA A 59 -20.51 -3.72 16.15
CA ALA A 59 -19.27 -3.00 15.93
C ALA A 59 -19.60 -1.50 15.91
N PRO A 60 -18.80 -0.64 16.58
CA PRO A 60 -19.08 0.78 16.62
C PRO A 60 -19.33 1.25 15.19
N ARG A 61 -20.59 1.60 14.89
CA ARG A 61 -20.93 2.10 13.55
C ARG A 61 -20.02 3.30 13.32
N ALA A 62 -19.26 3.28 12.24
CA ALA A 62 -18.49 4.43 11.81
C ALA A 62 -19.42 5.67 11.90
N PRO A 63 -18.98 6.75 12.56
CA PRO A 63 -19.85 7.87 12.87
C PRO A 63 -20.48 8.41 11.58
N GLU A 64 -21.81 8.55 11.58
CA GLU A 64 -22.57 9.08 10.45
C GLU A 64 -22.09 10.52 10.13
N ILE A 65 -21.42 10.69 9.00
CA ILE A 65 -20.84 11.96 8.56
C ILE A 65 -22.00 12.87 8.13
N LYS A 66 -22.42 13.80 9.00
CA LYS A 66 -23.54 14.71 8.69
C LYS A 66 -23.14 15.86 7.78
N GLN A 67 -21.92 16.37 7.92
CA GLN A 67 -21.37 17.48 7.13
C GLN A 67 -19.84 17.33 7.04
N PHE A 68 -19.32 17.13 5.83
CA PHE A 68 -17.89 17.12 5.52
C PHE A 68 -17.59 18.27 4.57
N VAL A 69 -16.72 19.18 4.99
CA VAL A 69 -16.25 20.31 4.18
C VAL A 69 -14.81 20.02 3.77
N VAL A 70 -14.58 19.90 2.47
CA VAL A 70 -13.24 19.67 1.91
C VAL A 70 -12.39 20.93 2.09
N GLU A 71 -11.19 20.78 2.67
CA GLU A 71 -10.20 21.86 2.77
C GLU A 71 -9.14 21.73 1.67
N ILE A 72 -8.57 20.53 1.53
CA ILE A 72 -7.47 20.26 0.60
C ILE A 72 -7.73 18.92 -0.08
N LYS A 73 -7.38 18.83 -1.36
CA LYS A 73 -7.52 17.62 -2.15
C LYS A 73 -6.27 17.37 -2.98
N TYR A 74 -5.77 16.15 -2.88
CA TYR A 74 -4.65 15.64 -3.66
C TYR A 74 -5.12 14.53 -4.58
N GLU A 75 -4.55 14.49 -5.79
CA GLU A 75 -4.53 13.29 -6.61
C GLU A 75 -3.22 12.55 -6.36
N GLY A 76 -3.31 11.24 -6.13
CA GLY A 76 -2.18 10.42 -5.73
C GLY A 76 -1.96 9.25 -6.68
N THR A 77 -0.70 8.85 -6.83
CA THR A 77 -0.30 7.60 -7.50
C THR A 77 0.56 6.77 -6.56
N VAL A 78 0.24 5.49 -6.36
CA VAL A 78 1.06 4.59 -5.54
C VAL A 78 2.42 4.35 -6.20
N VAL A 79 3.50 4.59 -5.46
CA VAL A 79 4.88 4.37 -5.91
C VAL A 79 5.34 2.98 -5.49
N CYS A 80 5.18 2.65 -4.22
CA CYS A 80 5.54 1.34 -3.66
C CYS A 80 4.60 0.96 -2.52
N VAL A 81 4.57 -0.34 -2.21
CA VAL A 81 3.79 -0.92 -1.11
C VAL A 81 4.75 -1.67 -0.21
N ASN A 82 4.66 -1.46 1.11
CA ASN A 82 5.43 -2.18 2.12
C ASN A 82 4.49 -3.07 2.96
N PRO A 83 4.37 -4.37 2.63
CA PRO A 83 3.49 -5.28 3.36
C PRO A 83 3.96 -5.56 4.80
N GLU A 84 5.26 -5.44 5.08
CA GLU A 84 5.80 -5.72 6.43
C GLU A 84 5.41 -4.63 7.42
N GLU A 85 5.41 -3.38 6.96
CA GLU A 85 5.04 -2.21 7.77
C GLU A 85 3.55 -1.86 7.68
N ASN A 86 2.79 -2.57 6.84
CA ASN A 86 1.39 -2.30 6.54
C ASN A 86 1.17 -0.85 6.02
N THR A 87 2.07 -0.40 5.15
CA THR A 87 2.06 0.95 4.57
C THR A 87 2.22 0.94 3.05
N PHE A 88 1.94 2.07 2.41
CA PHE A 88 2.30 2.35 1.03
C PHE A 88 2.78 3.79 0.89
N THR A 89 3.68 4.03 -0.07
CA THR A 89 4.12 5.37 -0.44
C THR A 89 3.40 5.82 -1.69
N GLY A 90 2.81 7.02 -1.65
CA GLY A 90 2.14 7.64 -2.77
C GLY A 90 2.80 8.96 -3.15
N ARG A 91 2.89 9.22 -4.44
CA ARG A 91 3.21 10.54 -4.97
C ARG A 91 1.93 11.36 -5.10
N LEU A 92 1.93 12.60 -4.61
CA LEU A 92 0.77 13.46 -4.41
C LEU A 92 0.91 14.72 -5.27
N LEU A 93 -0.18 15.08 -5.93
CA LEU A 93 -0.36 16.33 -6.67
C LEU A 93 -1.50 17.13 -6.03
N ASN A 94 -1.20 18.34 -5.54
CA ASN A 94 -2.20 19.23 -4.98
C ASN A 94 -3.09 19.78 -6.10
N LEU A 95 -4.41 19.56 -6.01
CA LEU A 95 -5.36 20.01 -7.03
C LEU A 95 -5.75 21.49 -6.89
N ALA A 96 -5.44 22.13 -5.76
CA ALA A 96 -5.79 23.52 -5.48
C ALA A 96 -4.64 24.52 -5.76
N GLY A 97 -3.42 24.02 -6.00
CA GLY A 97 -2.22 24.84 -6.10
C GLY A 97 -1.34 24.49 -7.31
N LYS A 98 -0.24 25.23 -7.47
CA LYS A 98 0.86 24.90 -8.40
C LYS A 98 2.08 24.37 -7.65
N GLU A 99 1.84 23.77 -6.49
CA GLU A 99 2.90 23.18 -5.68
C GLU A 99 3.52 21.98 -6.42
N PRO A 100 4.82 21.72 -6.20
CA PRO A 100 5.48 20.55 -6.77
C PRO A 100 4.83 19.27 -6.24
N GLU A 101 5.09 18.16 -6.94
CA GLU A 101 4.70 16.83 -6.47
C GLU A 101 5.41 16.51 -5.15
N GLU A 102 4.67 15.93 -4.20
CA GLU A 102 5.17 15.50 -2.89
C GLU A 102 5.06 13.98 -2.77
N GLU A 103 5.81 13.37 -1.85
CA GLU A 103 5.66 11.95 -1.50
C GLU A 103 5.17 11.82 -0.06
N GLY A 104 4.20 10.93 0.16
CA GLY A 104 3.62 10.66 1.47
C GLY A 104 3.50 9.17 1.73
N GLU A 105 3.70 8.78 2.97
CA GLU A 105 3.48 7.41 3.45
C GLU A 105 2.11 7.31 4.13
N PHE A 106 1.39 6.24 3.83
CA PHE A 106 0.02 6.01 4.29
C PHE A 106 -0.11 4.59 4.83
N SER A 107 -0.83 4.43 5.94
CA SER A 107 -1.14 3.10 6.48
C SER A 107 -2.27 2.43 5.68
N LEU A 108 -2.14 1.12 5.46
CA LEU A 108 -3.21 0.30 4.87
C LEU A 108 -4.42 0.19 5.80
N ASP A 109 -4.24 0.37 7.12
CA ASP A 109 -5.33 0.34 8.10
C ASP A 109 -6.24 1.58 8.04
N GLU A 110 -5.78 2.67 7.41
CA GLU A 110 -6.60 3.87 7.18
C GLU A 110 -7.59 3.68 6.02
N LEU A 111 -7.44 2.61 5.25
CA LEU A 111 -8.30 2.33 4.11
C LEU A 111 -9.61 1.68 4.57
N ASN A 112 -10.70 2.07 3.92
CA ASN A 112 -12.04 1.57 4.23
C ASN A 112 -12.48 0.49 3.21
N GLY A 113 -11.82 -0.67 3.21
CA GLY A 113 -12.17 -1.79 2.32
C GLY A 113 -11.63 -1.69 0.89
N ASP A 114 -10.71 -0.76 0.66
CA ASP A 114 -10.07 -0.50 -0.64
C ASP A 114 -8.62 -1.06 -0.69
N GLU A 115 -8.21 -1.86 0.30
CA GLU A 115 -6.84 -2.38 0.47
C GLU A 115 -6.36 -3.17 -0.76
N ARG A 116 -7.28 -3.92 -1.38
CA ARG A 116 -7.01 -4.71 -2.59
C ARG A 116 -6.66 -3.88 -3.83
N PHE A 117 -6.92 -2.57 -3.82
CA PHE A 117 -6.62 -1.68 -4.93
C PHE A 117 -5.25 -1.01 -4.80
N VAL A 118 -4.55 -1.25 -3.70
CA VAL A 118 -3.22 -0.69 -3.44
C VAL A 118 -2.18 -1.49 -4.19
N VAL A 119 -1.92 -1.10 -5.43
CA VAL A 119 -0.85 -1.65 -6.26
C VAL A 119 -0.02 -0.51 -6.83
N PRO A 120 1.29 -0.69 -7.08
CA PRO A 120 2.09 0.31 -7.75
C PRO A 120 1.43 0.82 -9.04
N GLY A 121 1.39 2.14 -9.21
CA GLY A 121 0.68 2.82 -10.29
C GLY A 121 -0.81 3.04 -10.09
N ALA A 122 -1.42 2.53 -9.00
CA ALA A 122 -2.82 2.78 -8.71
C ALA A 122 -3.07 4.26 -8.38
N LEU A 123 -4.17 4.79 -8.92
CA LEU A 123 -4.61 6.16 -8.67
C LEU A 123 -5.51 6.23 -7.45
N PHE A 124 -5.29 7.23 -6.60
CA PHE A 124 -6.13 7.51 -5.45
C PHE A 124 -6.39 9.00 -5.29
N THR A 125 -7.39 9.33 -4.49
CA THR A 125 -7.65 10.67 -4.01
C THR A 125 -7.40 10.71 -2.52
N PHE A 126 -6.65 11.70 -2.07
CA PHE A 126 -6.46 11.98 -0.65
C PHE A 126 -7.07 13.33 -0.34
N THR A 127 -8.07 13.33 0.53
CA THR A 127 -8.84 14.53 0.87
C THR A 127 -8.69 14.81 2.35
N ILE A 128 -8.35 16.05 2.69
CA ILE A 128 -8.35 16.53 4.06
C ILE A 128 -9.49 17.51 4.19
N GLY A 129 -10.32 17.33 5.21
CA GLY A 129 -11.46 18.20 5.44
C GLY A 129 -11.90 18.26 6.89
N LEU A 130 -12.93 19.07 7.13
CA LEU A 130 -13.55 19.25 8.44
C LEU A 130 -14.86 18.48 8.49
N GLN A 131 -14.99 17.63 9.49
CA GLN A 131 -16.22 16.94 9.84
C GLN A 131 -16.86 17.57 11.08
N MET A 132 -18.16 17.84 11.00
CA MET A 132 -18.96 18.22 12.17
C MET A 132 -19.41 16.98 12.94
N ARG A 133 -19.08 16.91 14.24
CA ARG A 133 -19.59 15.91 15.18
C ARG A 133 -20.30 16.63 16.32
N GLY A 134 -21.61 16.84 16.17
CA GLY A 134 -22.39 17.69 17.07
C GLY A 134 -21.95 19.15 16.93
N THR A 135 -21.43 19.75 17.99
CA THR A 135 -20.89 21.12 17.99
C THR A 135 -19.38 21.18 17.70
N THR A 136 -18.69 20.04 17.71
CA THR A 136 -17.22 19.98 17.53
C THR A 136 -16.88 19.84 16.04
N LYS A 137 -15.88 20.61 15.60
CA LYS A 137 -15.21 20.46 14.30
C LYS A 137 -14.00 19.55 14.46
N LEU A 138 -13.93 18.48 13.70
CA LEU A 138 -12.80 17.55 13.67
C LEU A 138 -12.16 17.59 12.28
N ARG A 139 -10.84 17.70 12.23
CA ARG A 139 -10.11 17.54 10.97
C ARG A 139 -9.93 16.05 10.71
N VAL A 140 -10.35 15.60 9.53
CA VAL A 140 -10.31 14.20 9.12
C VAL A 140 -9.72 14.09 7.72
N SER A 141 -9.06 12.97 7.47
CA SER A 141 -8.60 12.55 6.15
C SER A 141 -9.51 11.45 5.61
N ASP A 142 -9.70 11.44 4.28
CA ASP A 142 -10.35 10.34 3.55
C ASP A 142 -9.47 9.97 2.35
N LEU A 143 -9.21 8.68 2.20
CA LEU A 143 -8.37 8.12 1.16
C LEU A 143 -9.20 7.12 0.33
N ARG A 144 -9.27 7.36 -0.98
CA ARG A 144 -10.15 6.61 -1.90
C ARG A 144 -9.41 6.19 -3.15
N PHE A 145 -9.39 4.90 -3.43
CA PHE A 145 -8.80 4.37 -4.66
C PHE A 145 -9.77 4.46 -5.84
N ARG A 146 -9.26 4.84 -7.01
CA ARG A 146 -10.03 4.81 -8.25
C ARG A 146 -10.22 3.37 -8.69
N ARG A 147 -11.48 2.98 -8.87
CA ARG A 147 -11.85 1.68 -9.44
C ARG A 147 -11.75 1.78 -10.96
N ILE A 148 -10.59 1.45 -11.49
CA ILE A 148 -10.41 1.28 -12.93
C ILE A 148 -11.13 -0.02 -13.31
N PRO A 149 -11.84 -0.08 -14.46
CA PRO A 149 -12.42 -1.31 -14.95
C PRO A 149 -11.37 -2.43 -14.97
N ALA A 150 -11.78 -3.65 -14.59
CA ALA A 150 -10.88 -4.78 -14.66
C ALA A 150 -10.51 -5.05 -16.12
N PHE A 151 -9.23 -4.87 -16.46
CA PHE A 151 -8.72 -5.27 -17.76
C PHE A 151 -8.57 -6.79 -17.81
N THR A 152 -9.00 -7.39 -18.91
CA THR A 152 -8.81 -8.80 -19.18
C THR A 152 -7.35 -9.09 -19.52
N SER A 153 -6.89 -10.32 -19.31
CA SER A 153 -5.53 -10.75 -19.69
C SER A 153 -5.25 -10.55 -21.18
N ALA A 154 -6.28 -10.69 -22.03
CA ALA A 154 -6.19 -10.43 -23.46
C ALA A 154 -5.94 -8.94 -23.78
N GLU A 155 -6.59 -8.03 -23.06
CA GLU A 155 -6.39 -6.58 -23.23
C GLU A 155 -5.00 -6.14 -22.76
N ILE A 156 -4.54 -6.68 -21.62
CA ILE A 156 -3.20 -6.43 -21.09
C ILE A 156 -2.15 -6.87 -22.12
N ARG A 157 -2.24 -8.13 -22.58
CA ARG A 157 -1.33 -8.66 -23.59
C ARG A 157 -1.32 -7.82 -24.87
N ARG A 158 -2.49 -7.39 -25.34
CA ARG A 158 -2.59 -6.53 -26.53
C ARG A 158 -1.95 -5.15 -26.30
N ALA A 159 -2.04 -4.60 -25.09
CA ALA A 159 -1.38 -3.35 -24.74
C ALA A 159 0.15 -3.53 -24.69
N GLU A 160 0.64 -4.63 -24.13
CA GLU A 160 2.07 -4.98 -24.11
C GLU A 160 2.64 -5.15 -25.51
N GLU A 161 1.96 -5.90 -26.39
CA GLU A 161 2.36 -6.10 -27.78
C GLU A 161 2.46 -4.76 -28.54
N LYS A 162 1.50 -3.85 -28.33
CA LYS A 162 1.55 -2.50 -28.90
C LYS A 162 2.68 -1.65 -28.32
N GLY A 163 2.90 -1.73 -27.01
CA GLY A 163 4.00 -1.04 -26.33
C GLY A 163 5.35 -1.48 -26.86
N GLN A 164 5.54 -2.78 -27.06
CA GLN A 164 6.77 -3.33 -27.64
C GLN A 164 6.96 -2.84 -29.08
N ALA A 165 5.92 -2.90 -29.92
CA ALA A 165 6.01 -2.41 -31.29
C ALA A 165 6.39 -0.92 -31.37
N LEU A 166 5.86 -0.09 -30.47
CA LEU A 166 6.24 1.32 -30.36
C LEU A 166 7.70 1.47 -29.88
N SER A 167 8.13 0.69 -28.89
CA SER A 167 9.51 0.71 -28.40
C SER A 167 10.50 0.35 -29.51
N ASP A 168 10.23 -0.71 -30.27
CA ASP A 168 11.03 -1.16 -31.40
C ASP A 168 11.10 -0.09 -32.50
N PHE A 169 9.96 0.55 -32.79
CA PHE A 169 9.89 1.65 -33.76
C PHE A 169 10.80 2.82 -33.36
N PHE A 170 10.74 3.27 -32.10
CA PHE A 170 11.61 4.36 -31.63
C PHE A 170 13.09 3.94 -31.62
N ALA A 171 13.41 2.72 -31.21
CA ALA A 171 14.79 2.21 -31.20
C ALA A 171 15.43 2.21 -32.61
N GLN A 172 14.66 1.88 -33.65
CA GLN A 172 15.15 1.89 -35.02
C GLN A 172 15.38 3.31 -35.58
N HIS A 173 14.62 4.30 -35.12
CA HIS A 173 14.68 5.66 -35.66
C HIS A 173 15.62 6.59 -34.88
N ILE A 174 15.85 6.35 -33.58
CA ILE A 174 16.81 7.14 -32.79
C ILE A 174 18.27 6.81 -33.17
N ASN A 175 18.56 5.55 -33.55
CA ASN A 175 19.91 5.13 -33.93
C ASN A 175 20.31 5.52 -35.37
N ASN A 176 19.40 6.14 -36.13
CA ASN A 176 19.59 6.50 -37.53
C ASN A 176 19.85 7.99 -37.75
N GLU A 177 20.20 8.78 -36.71
CA GLU A 177 20.71 10.13 -36.97
C GLU A 177 22.04 10.03 -37.76
N PRO A 178 22.11 10.56 -39.00
CA PRO A 178 23.36 10.61 -39.72
C PRO A 178 24.28 11.55 -38.95
N ASN A 179 25.33 10.97 -38.35
CA ASN A 179 26.41 11.68 -37.70
C ASN A 179 26.83 12.85 -38.59
N ALA A 180 26.43 14.07 -38.21
CA ALA A 180 26.67 15.26 -39.00
C ALA A 180 28.19 15.42 -39.14
N SER A 181 28.68 15.14 -40.34
CA SER A 181 30.09 15.24 -40.69
C SER A 181 30.59 16.64 -40.30
N PRO A 182 31.71 16.77 -39.56
CA PRO A 182 32.23 18.09 -39.22
C PRO A 182 32.58 18.83 -40.52
N ALA A 183 31.91 19.94 -40.75
CA ALA A 183 32.22 20.86 -41.83
C ALA A 183 33.65 21.38 -41.63
N LYS A 184 34.46 21.26 -42.68
CA LYS A 184 35.83 21.77 -42.77
C LYS A 184 35.87 23.29 -42.82
#